data_AF-A0AAV3VYD3-F1
#
_entry.id   AF-A0AAV3VYD3-F1
#
_cell.length_a   1.000
_cell.length_b   1.000
_cell.length_c   1.000
_cell.angle_alpha   90.00
_cell.angle_beta   90.00
_cell.angle_gamma   90.00
#
_symmetry.space_group_name_H-M   'P 1'
#
loop_
_entity.id
_entity.type
_entity.pdbx_description
1 polymer ?
#
loop_
_entity_poly.entity_id
_entity_poly.type
_entity_poly.pdbx_seq_one_letter_code
_entity_poly.pdbx_strand_id
1 'polypeptide(L)'
;MFLDAGIEIILNGKKIEPYRIKDQPDKISPKYVIENNINVQVRLYSTIGINEENGWDIFINKRCICETNKSKDVQWSKTKQERGYSYRNFRGEVLIEISDTIDLPLNSTKEKLDFNSELMNKIIRVMYNYLFNNKDMFKKKDVIIEFEREISEVDILKDYFEEKTAKAVGERAFDRMLGIAKKS
;
A
#
# COMPACT_ATOMS: atom_id res chain seq x y z
N MET A 1 -9.61 -5.05 -14.09
CA MET A 1 -10.12 -6.43 -14.17
C MET A 1 -8.96 -7.40 -14.12
N PHE A 2 -8.79 -8.07 -12.97
CA PHE A 2 -7.74 -9.06 -12.77
C PHE A 2 -8.25 -10.44 -13.20
N LEU A 3 -7.58 -11.06 -14.17
CA LEU A 3 -7.92 -12.38 -14.68
C LEU A 3 -6.65 -13.22 -14.75
N ASP A 4 -6.67 -14.37 -14.07
CA ASP A 4 -5.60 -15.37 -14.15
C ASP A 4 -6.20 -16.76 -14.46
N ALA A 5 -7.12 -16.80 -15.43
CA ALA A 5 -7.87 -18.00 -15.80
C ALA A 5 -7.47 -18.59 -17.17
N GLY A 6 -6.49 -18.01 -17.87
CA GLY A 6 -6.16 -18.42 -19.25
C GLY A 6 -7.28 -18.14 -20.26
N ILE A 7 -8.21 -17.25 -19.90
CA ILE A 7 -9.37 -16.87 -20.72
C ILE A 7 -9.03 -15.56 -21.43
N GLU A 8 -9.27 -15.52 -22.74
CA GLU A 8 -9.21 -14.31 -23.54
C GLU A 8 -10.58 -13.61 -23.54
N ILE A 9 -10.63 -12.35 -23.13
CA ILE A 9 -11.86 -11.54 -23.18
C ILE A 9 -11.77 -10.58 -24.34
N ILE A 10 -12.79 -10.62 -25.21
CA ILE A 10 -12.97 -9.66 -26.30
C ILE A 10 -14.25 -8.88 -26.01
N LEU A 11 -14.12 -7.57 -25.77
CA LEU A 11 -15.26 -6.67 -25.57
C LEU A 11 -15.33 -5.69 -26.73
N ASN A 12 -16.45 -5.66 -27.44
CA ASN A 12 -16.66 -4.81 -28.62
C ASN A 12 -15.55 -4.96 -29.68
N GLY A 13 -15.11 -6.21 -29.93
CA GLY A 13 -14.05 -6.52 -30.88
C GLY A 13 -12.63 -6.15 -30.43
N LYS A 14 -12.46 -5.60 -29.22
CA LYS A 14 -11.15 -5.32 -28.62
C LYS A 14 -10.80 -6.36 -27.59
N LYS A 15 -9.63 -6.97 -27.73
CA LYS A 15 -9.03 -7.80 -26.69
C LYS A 15 -8.79 -6.97 -25.44
N ILE A 16 -9.23 -7.47 -24.30
CA ILE A 16 -9.01 -6.87 -23.00
C ILE A 16 -7.85 -7.59 -22.34
N GLU A 17 -6.74 -6.86 -22.17
CA GLU A 17 -5.59 -7.38 -21.44
C GLU A 17 -5.89 -7.43 -19.94
N PRO A 18 -5.49 -8.51 -19.24
CA PRO A 18 -5.61 -8.59 -17.79
C PRO A 18 -4.84 -7.44 -17.14
N TYR A 19 -5.49 -6.75 -16.20
CA TYR A 19 -4.80 -5.72 -15.44
C TYR A 19 -3.80 -6.37 -14.48
N ARG A 20 -2.58 -5.82 -14.45
CA ARG A 20 -1.50 -6.19 -13.53
C ARG A 20 -0.91 -4.90 -12.95
N ILE A 21 -0.76 -4.84 -11.63
CA ILE A 21 -0.10 -3.70 -10.95
C ILE A 21 1.34 -3.55 -11.46
N LYS A 22 2.06 -4.68 -11.52
CA LYS A 22 3.39 -4.83 -12.14
C LYS A 22 3.65 -6.30 -12.42
N ASP A 23 4.69 -6.59 -13.20
CA ASP A 23 5.01 -7.98 -13.61
C ASP A 23 5.34 -8.90 -12.44
N GLN A 24 6.01 -8.38 -11.41
CA GLN A 24 6.38 -9.16 -10.23
C GLN A 24 6.21 -8.35 -8.95
N PRO A 25 5.63 -8.92 -7.88
CA PRO A 25 5.56 -8.29 -6.55
C PRO A 25 6.95 -8.02 -5.97
N ASP A 26 7.06 -7.01 -5.10
CA ASP A 26 8.33 -6.68 -4.42
C ASP A 26 8.66 -7.69 -3.32
N LYS A 27 7.63 -8.25 -2.70
CA LYS A 27 7.74 -9.33 -1.71
C LYS A 27 6.59 -10.33 -1.87
N ILE A 28 6.91 -11.61 -1.66
CA ILE A 28 5.95 -12.71 -1.67
C ILE A 28 6.15 -13.53 -0.41
N SER A 29 5.07 -13.80 0.32
CA SER A 29 5.11 -14.69 1.47
C SER A 29 5.19 -16.16 1.05
N PRO A 30 5.68 -17.07 1.92
CA PRO A 30 5.37 -18.48 1.74
C PRO A 30 3.85 -18.69 1.71
N LYS A 31 3.41 -19.82 1.16
CA LYS A 31 2.03 -20.26 1.29
C LYS A 31 1.81 -20.72 2.73
N TYR A 32 0.99 -20.00 3.47
CA TYR A 32 0.57 -20.37 4.82
C TYR A 32 -0.65 -21.27 4.72
N VAL A 33 -0.60 -22.43 5.36
CA VAL A 33 -1.77 -23.27 5.53
C VAL A 33 -2.51 -22.82 6.78
N ILE A 34 -3.72 -22.34 6.60
CA ILE A 34 -4.70 -22.04 7.64
C ILE A 34 -5.75 -23.15 7.58
N GLU A 35 -6.55 -23.32 8.63
CA GLU A 35 -7.64 -24.30 8.81
C GLU A 35 -8.19 -24.97 7.54
N ASN A 36 -8.47 -26.28 7.62
CA ASN A 36 -9.07 -27.05 6.52
C ASN A 36 -8.28 -26.98 5.20
N ASN A 37 -6.94 -26.95 5.27
CA ASN A 37 -6.05 -26.86 4.09
C ASN A 37 -6.24 -25.60 3.23
N ILE A 38 -6.74 -24.51 3.82
CA ILE A 38 -6.84 -23.22 3.15
C ILE A 38 -5.45 -22.62 3.03
N ASN A 39 -4.97 -22.41 1.80
CA ASN A 39 -3.68 -21.81 1.56
C ASN A 39 -3.82 -20.30 1.37
N VAL A 40 -2.96 -19.54 2.05
CA VAL A 40 -2.93 -18.08 1.97
C VAL A 40 -1.52 -17.62 1.59
N GLN A 41 -1.42 -16.80 0.56
CA GLN A 41 -0.20 -16.12 0.16
C GLN A 41 -0.43 -14.62 0.08
N VAL A 42 0.50 -13.84 0.63
CA VAL A 42 0.48 -12.39 0.60
C VAL A 42 1.54 -11.89 -0.37
N ARG A 43 1.17 -10.95 -1.23
CA ARG A 43 2.08 -10.25 -2.14
C ARG A 43 2.05 -8.76 -1.82
N LEU A 44 3.21 -8.14 -1.75
CA LEU A 44 3.34 -6.72 -1.46
C LEU A 44 4.00 -5.98 -2.62
N TYR A 45 3.51 -4.77 -2.84
CA TYR A 45 3.97 -3.85 -3.86
C TYR A 45 4.21 -2.49 -3.18
N SER A 46 5.43 -1.97 -3.30
CA SER A 46 5.83 -0.64 -2.78
C SER A 46 5.76 0.47 -3.82
N THR A 47 5.46 0.10 -5.06
CA THR A 47 5.30 1.02 -6.18
C THR A 47 4.06 0.62 -6.98
N ILE A 48 3.22 1.61 -7.28
CA ILE A 48 2.01 1.50 -8.08
C ILE A 48 1.99 2.63 -9.11
N GLY A 49 1.22 2.48 -10.19
CA GLY A 49 1.08 3.52 -11.20
C GLY A 49 0.51 4.83 -10.63
N ILE A 50 0.77 5.96 -11.30
CA ILE A 50 0.37 7.30 -10.81
C ILE A 50 -1.14 7.48 -10.60
N ASN A 51 -1.94 6.73 -11.37
CA ASN A 51 -3.41 6.73 -11.31
C ASN A 51 -3.97 5.51 -10.56
N GLU A 52 -3.11 4.70 -9.95
CA GLU A 52 -3.53 3.51 -9.24
C GLU A 52 -3.86 3.83 -7.79
N GLU A 53 -4.92 3.20 -7.29
CA GLU A 53 -5.26 3.32 -5.89
C GLU A 53 -4.43 2.36 -5.04
N ASN A 54 -4.05 2.82 -3.85
CA ASN A 54 -3.48 1.94 -2.85
C ASN A 54 -4.54 1.03 -2.21
N GLY A 55 -4.14 0.01 -1.46
CA GLY A 55 -5.05 -0.81 -0.65
C GLY A 55 -4.82 -2.30 -0.82
N TRP A 56 -5.76 -3.08 -0.29
CA TRP A 56 -5.73 -4.54 -0.32
C TRP A 56 -6.66 -5.11 -1.37
N ASP A 57 -6.13 -6.00 -2.20
CA ASP A 57 -6.91 -6.87 -3.08
C ASP A 57 -6.99 -8.26 -2.45
N ILE A 58 -8.17 -8.87 -2.50
CA ILE A 58 -8.39 -10.22 -1.99
C ILE A 58 -8.90 -11.10 -3.11
N PHE A 59 -8.16 -12.17 -3.36
CA PHE A 59 -8.45 -13.16 -4.37
C PHE A 59 -8.76 -14.49 -3.70
N ILE A 60 -9.81 -15.15 -4.19
CA ILE A 60 -10.17 -16.50 -3.79
C ILE A 60 -10.21 -17.36 -5.03
N ASN A 61 -9.45 -18.46 -5.07
CA ASN A 61 -9.38 -19.37 -6.22
C ASN A 61 -9.22 -18.60 -7.53
N LYS A 62 -8.30 -17.62 -7.53
CA LYS A 62 -7.98 -16.70 -8.64
C LYS A 62 -9.05 -15.68 -9.02
N ARG A 63 -10.19 -15.63 -8.32
CA ARG A 63 -11.23 -14.60 -8.52
C ARG A 63 -10.99 -13.43 -7.58
N CYS A 64 -10.93 -12.21 -8.11
CA CYS A 64 -10.91 -10.99 -7.30
C CYS A 64 -12.28 -10.79 -6.63
N ILE A 65 -12.30 -10.74 -5.31
CA ILE A 65 -13.51 -10.55 -4.50
C ILE A 65 -13.57 -9.14 -3.91
N CYS A 66 -12.41 -8.58 -3.57
CA CYS A 66 -12.27 -7.21 -3.09
C CYS A 66 -11.09 -6.56 -3.82
N GLU A 67 -11.30 -5.33 -4.28
CA GLU A 67 -10.31 -4.53 -5.00
C GLU A 67 -10.08 -3.22 -4.22
N THR A 68 -8.82 -2.80 -4.11
CA THR A 68 -8.34 -1.54 -3.51
C THR A 68 -8.87 -1.28 -2.09
N ASN A 69 -9.19 -2.33 -1.33
CA ASN A 69 -9.94 -2.19 -0.09
C ASN A 69 -9.14 -1.45 1.00
N LYS A 70 -9.75 -0.39 1.54
CA LYS A 70 -9.22 0.50 2.59
C LYS A 70 -10.13 0.53 3.83
N SER A 71 -11.07 -0.40 3.96
CA SER A 71 -12.05 -0.42 5.05
C SER A 71 -11.39 -0.78 6.39
N LYS A 72 -12.17 -0.62 7.47
CA LYS A 72 -11.79 -1.09 8.80
C LYS A 72 -11.71 -2.63 8.87
N ASP A 73 -12.37 -3.33 7.96
CA ASP A 73 -12.46 -4.80 7.96
C ASP A 73 -11.11 -5.42 7.60
N VAL A 74 -10.41 -4.83 6.63
CA VAL A 74 -9.00 -5.17 6.33
C VAL A 74 -8.02 -4.40 7.24
N GLN A 75 -8.51 -3.86 8.35
CA GLN A 75 -7.85 -3.03 9.39
C GLN A 75 -6.97 -1.89 8.88
N TRP A 76 -7.25 -1.36 7.68
CA TRP A 76 -6.36 -0.43 6.95
C TRP A 76 -5.86 0.77 7.78
N SER A 77 -6.69 1.27 8.70
CA SER A 77 -6.30 2.33 9.62
C SER A 77 -5.10 1.95 10.50
N LYS A 78 -4.98 0.69 10.93
CA LYS A 78 -3.83 0.19 11.70
C LYS A 78 -2.55 0.15 10.85
N THR A 79 -2.67 -0.18 9.57
CA THR A 79 -1.53 -0.16 8.63
C THR A 79 -0.90 1.24 8.54
N LYS A 80 -1.73 2.30 8.47
CA LYS A 80 -1.26 3.67 8.19
C LYS A 80 -0.69 4.44 9.38
N GLN A 81 -0.83 3.95 10.60
CA GLN A 81 -0.59 4.77 11.80
C GLN A 81 0.86 4.87 12.25
N GLU A 82 1.81 4.20 11.58
CA GLU A 82 3.21 4.22 11.99
C GLU A 82 3.95 5.47 11.51
N ARG A 83 4.46 6.28 12.46
CA ARG A 83 5.31 7.44 12.15
C ARG A 83 6.55 6.99 11.37
N GLY A 84 6.93 7.76 10.34
CA GLY A 84 8.09 7.46 9.50
C GLY A 84 7.82 6.56 8.30
N TYR A 85 6.58 6.06 8.12
CA TYR A 85 6.20 5.24 6.97
C TYR A 85 5.11 5.93 6.13
N SER A 86 5.08 5.63 4.83
CA SER A 86 4.08 6.12 3.88
C SER A 86 3.58 4.97 3.02
N TYR A 87 2.30 4.65 3.17
CA TYR A 87 1.61 3.63 2.38
C TYR A 87 0.88 4.24 1.17
N ARG A 88 1.34 5.40 0.68
CA ARG A 88 0.74 6.06 -0.50
C ARG A 88 0.85 5.18 -1.75
N ASN A 89 1.97 4.49 -1.91
CA ASN A 89 2.25 3.63 -3.07
C ASN A 89 2.06 2.14 -2.74
N PHE A 90 1.30 1.83 -1.70
CA PHE A 90 1.09 0.46 -1.24
C PHE A 90 0.04 -0.25 -2.09
N ARG A 91 0.35 -1.43 -2.59
CA ARG A 91 -0.65 -2.45 -2.94
C ARG A 91 -0.32 -3.75 -2.20
N GLY A 92 -1.34 -4.41 -1.69
CA GLY A 92 -1.21 -5.75 -1.16
C GLY A 92 -2.21 -6.67 -1.82
N GLU A 93 -1.79 -7.85 -2.26
CA GLU A 93 -2.70 -8.89 -2.74
C GLU A 93 -2.69 -10.05 -1.75
N VAL A 94 -3.87 -10.61 -1.51
CA VAL A 94 -4.06 -11.80 -0.68
C VAL A 94 -4.65 -12.87 -1.56
N LEU A 95 -3.89 -13.93 -1.79
CA LEU A 95 -4.32 -15.08 -2.58
C LEU A 95 -4.74 -16.19 -1.64
N ILE A 96 -6.01 -16.57 -1.72
CA ILE A 96 -6.62 -17.60 -0.91
C ILE A 96 -6.98 -18.76 -1.86
N GLU A 97 -6.42 -19.94 -1.61
CA GLU A 97 -6.73 -21.17 -2.35
C GLU A 97 -7.49 -22.12 -1.41
N ILE A 98 -8.70 -22.52 -1.79
CA ILE A 98 -9.61 -23.36 -1.02
C ILE A 98 -10.11 -24.48 -1.92
N SER A 99 -9.97 -25.73 -1.49
CA SER A 99 -10.45 -26.91 -2.24
C SER A 99 -11.96 -27.06 -2.18
N ASP A 100 -12.56 -26.84 -1.00
CA ASP A 100 -14.00 -27.01 -0.77
C ASP A 100 -14.70 -25.65 -0.65
N THR A 101 -15.56 -25.33 -1.62
CA THR A 101 -16.28 -24.04 -1.69
C THR A 101 -17.24 -23.78 -0.52
N ILE A 102 -17.52 -24.81 0.31
CA ILE A 102 -18.35 -24.68 1.51
C ILE A 102 -17.66 -23.84 2.59
N ASP A 103 -16.32 -23.82 2.61
CA ASP A 103 -15.51 -23.10 3.60
C ASP A 103 -15.23 -21.64 3.22
N LEU A 104 -15.91 -21.13 2.19
CA LEU A 104 -15.77 -19.75 1.78
C LEU A 104 -16.38 -18.84 2.85
N PRO A 105 -15.64 -17.85 3.38
CA PRO A 105 -16.17 -16.90 4.35
C PRO A 105 -17.00 -15.87 3.59
N LEU A 106 -18.13 -16.29 3.04
CA LEU A 106 -19.10 -15.42 2.40
C LEU A 106 -20.19 -15.05 3.39
N ASN A 107 -20.71 -13.85 3.27
CA ASN A 107 -21.86 -13.38 4.02
C ASN A 107 -23.10 -14.23 3.71
N SER A 108 -24.18 -14.04 4.47
CA SER A 108 -25.41 -14.82 4.32
C SER A 108 -26.05 -14.77 2.92
N THR A 109 -25.77 -13.72 2.13
CA THR A 109 -26.21 -13.62 0.74
C THR A 109 -25.29 -14.35 -0.26
N LYS A 110 -24.16 -14.90 0.19
CA LYS A 110 -23.11 -15.55 -0.61
C LYS A 110 -22.47 -14.64 -1.66
N GLU A 111 -22.56 -13.34 -1.49
CA GLU A 111 -22.13 -12.35 -2.49
C GLU A 111 -20.86 -11.59 -2.09
N LYS A 112 -20.58 -11.49 -0.78
CA LYS A 112 -19.45 -10.70 -0.25
C LYS A 112 -18.72 -11.49 0.82
N LEU A 113 -17.46 -11.16 1.06
CA LEU A 113 -16.69 -11.71 2.18
C LEU A 113 -17.35 -11.35 3.52
N ASP A 114 -17.51 -12.34 4.40
CA ASP A 114 -17.81 -12.14 5.82
C ASP A 114 -16.51 -11.92 6.58
N PHE A 115 -16.12 -10.65 6.67
CA PHE A 115 -14.94 -10.22 7.42
C PHE A 115 -15.04 -10.44 8.93
N ASN A 116 -16.21 -10.75 9.47
CA ASN A 116 -16.38 -11.05 10.89
C ASN A 116 -16.14 -12.53 11.22
N SER A 117 -16.01 -13.40 10.22
CA SER A 117 -15.74 -14.82 10.41
C SER A 117 -14.38 -15.07 11.07
N GLU A 118 -14.27 -16.17 11.83
CA GLU A 118 -13.00 -16.56 12.46
C GLU A 118 -11.88 -16.80 11.44
N LEU A 119 -12.23 -17.43 10.31
CA LEU A 119 -11.33 -17.65 9.19
C LEU A 119 -10.77 -16.32 8.65
N MET A 120 -11.63 -15.33 8.37
CA MET A 120 -11.15 -14.03 7.88
C MET A 120 -10.28 -13.32 8.90
N ASN A 121 -10.58 -13.44 10.19
CA ASN A 121 -9.72 -12.90 11.25
C ASN A 121 -8.30 -13.51 11.22
N LYS A 122 -8.18 -14.82 10.96
CA LYS A 122 -6.88 -15.50 10.79
C LYS A 122 -6.15 -15.03 9.53
N ILE A 123 -6.86 -14.91 8.42
CA ILE A 123 -6.31 -14.39 7.15
C ILE A 123 -5.80 -12.96 7.33
N ILE A 124 -6.59 -12.09 7.95
CA ILE A 124 -6.22 -10.70 8.22
C ILE A 124 -4.95 -10.65 9.09
N ARG A 125 -4.83 -11.50 10.12
CA ARG A 125 -3.59 -11.58 10.92
C ARG A 125 -2.38 -11.95 10.06
N VAL A 126 -2.52 -12.89 9.12
CA VAL A 126 -1.43 -13.24 8.18
C VAL A 126 -1.05 -12.04 7.31
N MET A 127 -2.05 -11.32 6.76
CA MET A 127 -1.82 -10.10 5.98
C MET A 127 -1.03 -9.05 6.77
N TYR A 128 -1.48 -8.76 8.00
CA TYR A 128 -0.88 -7.76 8.87
C TYR A 128 0.53 -8.12 9.29
N ASN A 129 0.74 -9.36 9.75
CA ASN A 129 2.06 -9.81 10.20
C ASN A 129 3.06 -9.75 9.06
N TYR A 130 2.66 -10.18 7.86
CA TYR A 130 3.55 -10.14 6.70
C TYR A 130 3.89 -8.70 6.28
N LEU A 131 2.90 -7.79 6.24
CA LEU A 131 3.14 -6.38 5.98
C LEU A 131 4.06 -5.76 7.03
N PHE A 132 3.79 -5.98 8.31
CA PHE A 132 4.57 -5.43 9.41
C PHE A 132 6.04 -5.87 9.35
N ASN A 133 6.30 -7.15 9.03
CA ASN A 133 7.66 -7.68 8.88
C ASN A 133 8.39 -7.13 7.64
N ASN A 134 7.70 -6.49 6.72
CA ASN A 134 8.26 -5.92 5.49
C ASN A 134 8.03 -4.40 5.37
N LYS A 135 7.63 -3.73 6.46
CA LYS A 135 7.22 -2.32 6.46
C LYS A 135 8.31 -1.35 6.00
N ASP A 136 9.59 -1.73 6.13
CA ASP A 136 10.73 -0.89 5.74
C ASP A 136 10.72 -0.52 4.24
N MET A 137 10.02 -1.31 3.42
CA MET A 137 9.77 -0.97 2.01
C MET A 137 8.94 0.30 1.83
N PHE A 138 8.19 0.69 2.86
CA PHE A 138 7.31 1.86 2.90
C PHE A 138 7.89 2.97 3.79
N LYS A 139 9.14 2.83 4.25
CA LYS A 139 9.79 3.86 5.05
C LYS A 139 9.95 5.13 4.22
N LYS A 140 9.54 6.27 4.78
CA LYS A 140 9.71 7.57 4.13
C LYS A 140 11.21 7.83 3.95
N LYS A 141 11.59 8.25 2.74
CA LYS A 141 12.96 8.71 2.45
C LYS A 141 13.14 10.17 2.84
N ASP A 142 12.04 10.92 2.82
CA ASP A 142 12.03 12.35 3.07
C ASP A 142 11.30 12.65 4.38
N VAL A 143 11.80 13.66 5.09
CA VAL A 143 11.15 14.23 6.27
C VAL A 143 10.77 15.67 5.97
N ILE A 144 9.64 16.10 6.52
CA ILE A 144 9.22 17.50 6.45
C ILE A 144 9.83 18.20 7.68
N ILE A 145 10.55 19.30 7.45
CA ILE A 145 11.11 20.15 8.50
C ILE A 145 10.22 21.39 8.60
N GLU A 146 9.55 21.56 9.74
CA GLU A 146 8.66 22.68 10.04
C GLU A 146 9.04 23.28 11.39
N PHE A 147 9.12 24.60 11.48
CA PHE A 147 9.39 25.35 12.69
C PHE A 147 8.88 26.78 12.56
N GLU A 148 8.57 27.42 13.69
CA GLU A 148 8.13 28.81 13.75
C GLU A 148 9.32 29.76 13.89
N ARG A 149 9.23 30.92 13.25
CA ARG A 149 10.19 32.03 13.34
C ARG A 149 9.46 33.35 13.32
N GLU A 150 10.11 34.38 13.85
CA GLU A 150 9.57 35.73 13.74
C GLU A 150 9.58 36.18 12.28
N ILE A 151 8.53 36.90 11.89
CA ILE A 151 8.38 37.40 10.51
C ILE A 151 9.58 38.28 10.13
N SER A 152 10.03 39.13 11.06
CA SER A 152 11.21 39.99 10.92
C SER A 152 12.48 39.21 10.58
N GLU A 153 12.74 38.09 11.28
CA GLU A 153 13.90 37.23 11.01
C GLU A 153 13.81 36.59 9.62
N VAL A 154 12.62 36.14 9.24
CA VAL A 154 12.38 35.55 7.92
C VAL A 154 12.56 36.58 6.82
N ASP A 155 12.12 37.83 7.02
CA ASP A 155 12.26 38.91 6.04
C ASP A 155 13.72 39.32 5.83
N ILE A 156 14.53 39.37 6.89
CA ILE A 156 15.99 39.57 6.77
C ILE A 156 16.61 38.50 5.87
N LEU A 157 16.21 37.24 6.05
CA LEU A 157 16.72 36.13 5.24
C LEU A 157 16.16 36.11 3.81
N LYS A 158 14.93 36.59 3.58
CA LYS A 158 14.38 36.81 2.24
C LYS A 158 15.24 37.77 1.45
N ASP A 159 15.60 38.91 2.05
CA ASP A 159 16.46 39.90 1.41
C ASP A 159 17.86 39.32 1.16
N TYR A 160 18.44 38.64 2.16
CA TYR A 160 19.77 38.03 2.04
C TYR A 160 19.87 36.97 0.93
N PHE A 161 18.85 36.11 0.79
CA PHE A 161 18.83 35.05 -0.22
C PHE A 161 18.16 35.46 -1.53
N GLU A 162 17.66 36.70 -1.64
CA GLU A 162 16.87 37.20 -2.76
C GLU A 162 15.63 36.33 -3.06
N GLU A 163 14.93 35.89 -2.00
CA GLU A 163 13.78 35.00 -2.08
C GLU A 163 12.48 35.67 -1.65
N LYS A 164 11.35 35.23 -2.21
CA LYS A 164 10.04 35.86 -1.95
C LYS A 164 9.22 35.17 -0.87
N THR A 165 9.57 33.94 -0.50
CA THR A 165 8.74 33.09 0.37
C THR A 165 9.54 32.52 1.53
N ALA A 166 8.88 32.35 2.69
CA ALA A 166 9.49 31.71 3.85
C ALA A 166 9.99 30.29 3.54
N LYS A 167 9.26 29.56 2.67
CA LYS A 167 9.65 28.23 2.22
C LYS A 167 10.99 28.26 1.47
N ALA A 168 11.11 29.12 0.44
CA ALA A 168 12.32 29.20 -0.37
C ALA A 168 13.53 29.64 0.47
N VAL A 169 13.32 30.57 1.40
CA VAL A 169 14.35 30.97 2.39
C VAL A 169 14.79 29.78 3.26
N GLY A 170 13.83 29.02 3.79
CA GLY A 170 14.13 27.83 4.59
C GLY A 170 14.93 26.78 3.83
N GLU A 171 14.54 26.49 2.59
CA GLU A 171 15.25 25.57 1.69
C GLU A 171 16.69 26.06 1.41
N ARG A 172 16.87 27.34 1.03
CA ARG A 172 18.18 27.96 0.78
C ARG A 172 19.09 27.94 1.99
N ALA A 173 18.56 28.28 3.16
CA ALA A 173 19.31 28.27 4.41
C ALA A 173 19.78 26.85 4.77
N PHE A 174 18.90 25.87 4.64
CA PHE A 174 19.22 24.47 4.90
C PHE A 174 20.28 23.94 3.94
N ASP A 175 20.12 24.15 2.63
CA ASP A 175 21.05 23.70 1.60
C ASP A 175 22.45 24.30 1.78
N ARG A 176 22.52 25.59 2.12
CA ARG A 176 23.79 26.27 2.44
C ARG A 176 24.49 25.59 3.61
N MET A 177 23.79 25.36 4.72
CA MET A 177 24.37 24.75 5.91
C MET A 177 24.76 23.29 5.68
N LEU A 178 23.93 22.53 4.95
CA LEU A 178 24.25 21.15 4.58
C LEU A 178 25.50 21.09 3.69
N GLY A 179 25.65 22.04 2.75
CA GLY A 179 26.84 22.16 1.92
C GLY A 179 28.12 22.45 2.71
N ILE A 180 28.02 23.20 3.80
CA ILE A 180 29.14 23.44 4.73
C ILE A 180 29.45 22.15 5.51
N ALA A 181 28.44 21.51 6.10
CA ALA A 181 28.61 20.30 6.91
C ALA A 181 29.15 19.09 6.12
N LYS A 182 28.87 18.99 4.81
CA LYS A 182 29.44 17.93 3.96
C LYS A 182 30.92 18.14 3.61
N LYS A 183 31.46 19.34 3.84
CA LYS A 183 32.85 19.70 3.54
C LYS A 183 33.76 19.67 4.76
N SER A 184 33.20 19.59 5.97
CA SER A 184 33.89 19.37 7.24
C SER A 184 34.09 17.89 7.53
#